data_AF-A0A0P0W6H0-F1
#
_entry.id   AF-A0A0P0W6H0-F1
#
_cell.length_a   1.000
_cell.length_b   1.000
_cell.length_c   1.000
_cell.angle_alpha   90.00
_cell.angle_beta   90.00
_cell.angle_gamma   90.00
#
_symmetry.space_group_name_H-M   'P 1'
#
loop_
_entity.id
_entity.type
_entity.pdbx_description
1 polymer ?
#
loop_
_entity_poly.entity_id
_entity_poly.type
_entity_poly.pdbx_seq_one_letter_code
_entity_poly.pdbx_strand_id
1 'polypeptide(L)'
;MAEQFQTFKGDLYQKYILKGQTPNFDVFLKLWDHWDEFVAYKTGQQGQAMMERNKENAAKKKYHHHLVSGGYSVAMPKWEEMEASLLEKGIEPATAKGPDRSKFWYYAHGGMLNPVDGSLVFSDQIREAANRLTDAVEASSQGMF
;
A
#
# COMPACT_ATOMS: atom_id res chain seq x y z
N MET A 1 2.04 -12.80 -10.41
CA MET A 1 1.55 -12.59 -11.79
C MET A 1 1.21 -11.13 -12.10
N ALA A 2 0.47 -10.42 -11.23
CA ALA A 2 0.14 -9.01 -11.46
C ALA A 2 1.37 -8.10 -11.66
N GLU A 3 2.42 -8.25 -10.83
CA GLU A 3 3.65 -7.45 -10.94
C GLU A 3 4.38 -7.69 -12.27
N GLN A 4 4.49 -8.94 -12.71
CA GLN A 4 5.11 -9.29 -13.99
C GLN A 4 4.35 -8.62 -15.15
N PHE A 5 3.01 -8.63 -15.12
CA PHE A 5 2.21 -7.99 -16.16
C PHE A 5 2.29 -6.46 -16.13
N GLN A 6 2.35 -5.84 -14.95
CA GLN A 6 2.56 -4.38 -14.85
C GLN A 6 3.95 -3.98 -15.35
N THR A 7 4.98 -4.73 -14.97
CA THR A 7 6.35 -4.54 -15.43
C THR A 7 6.41 -4.68 -16.95
N PHE A 8 5.79 -5.72 -17.50
CA PHE A 8 5.71 -5.95 -18.93
C PHE A 8 5.09 -4.76 -19.69
N LYS A 9 3.98 -4.21 -19.22
CA LYS A 9 3.37 -3.01 -19.83
C LYS A 9 4.26 -1.77 -19.71
N GLY A 10 4.97 -1.62 -18.59
CA GLY A 10 5.95 -0.54 -18.40
C GLY A 10 7.11 -0.66 -19.40
N ASP A 11 7.63 -1.87 -19.57
CA ASP A 11 8.67 -2.20 -20.53
C ASP A 11 8.25 -1.90 -21.97
N LEU A 12 7.04 -2.30 -22.37
CA LEU A 12 6.52 -1.99 -23.71
C LEU A 12 6.45 -0.48 -23.97
N TYR A 13 6.00 0.27 -22.96
CA TYR A 13 5.93 1.73 -23.05
C TYR A 13 7.32 2.36 -23.20
N GLN A 14 8.29 1.95 -22.36
CA GLN A 14 9.64 2.50 -22.36
C GLN A 14 10.46 2.11 -23.60
N LYS A 15 10.36 0.84 -24.02
CA LYS A 15 11.18 0.29 -25.11
C LYS A 15 10.66 0.69 -26.49
N TYR A 16 9.35 0.80 -26.66
CA TYR A 16 8.74 1.00 -27.98
C TYR A 16 8.00 2.33 -28.08
N ILE A 17 7.00 2.57 -27.24
CA ILE A 17 6.09 3.73 -27.38
C ILE A 17 6.85 5.05 -27.26
N LEU A 18 7.67 5.23 -26.23
CA LEU A 18 8.47 6.44 -26.05
C LEU A 18 9.49 6.69 -27.17
N LYS A 19 9.88 5.63 -27.89
CA LYS A 19 10.83 5.70 -29.01
C LYS A 19 10.14 5.82 -30.36
N GLY A 20 8.81 5.84 -30.40
CA GLY A 20 8.03 5.81 -31.64
C GLY A 20 8.22 4.51 -32.44
N GLN A 21 8.51 3.41 -31.77
CA GLN A 21 8.75 2.09 -32.38
C GLN A 21 7.59 1.13 -32.11
N THR A 22 7.50 0.08 -32.92
CA THR A 22 6.60 -1.06 -32.72
C THR A 22 7.40 -2.29 -32.29
N PRO A 23 6.87 -3.14 -31.40
CA PRO A 23 7.51 -4.40 -31.06
C PRO A 23 7.46 -5.37 -32.25
N ASN A 24 8.38 -6.35 -32.27
CA ASN A 24 8.29 -7.45 -33.22
C ASN A 24 7.09 -8.34 -32.85
N PHE A 25 6.03 -8.32 -33.68
CA PHE A 25 4.82 -9.09 -33.44
C PHE A 25 5.00 -10.60 -33.64
N ASP A 26 6.07 -11.07 -34.28
CA ASP A 26 6.38 -12.51 -34.31
C ASP A 26 6.75 -13.03 -32.92
N VAL A 27 7.35 -12.16 -32.09
CA VAL A 27 7.65 -12.45 -30.67
C VAL A 27 6.44 -12.18 -29.79
N PHE A 28 5.68 -11.13 -30.09
CA PHE A 28 4.52 -10.68 -29.32
C PHE A 28 3.20 -10.83 -30.08
N LEU A 29 2.91 -12.05 -30.56
CA LEU A 29 1.76 -12.35 -31.42
C LEU A 29 0.43 -11.80 -30.89
N LYS A 30 0.21 -11.93 -29.58
CA LYS A 30 -1.04 -11.49 -28.91
C LYS A 30 -1.17 -9.98 -28.75
N LEU A 31 -0.09 -9.21 -28.95
CA LEU A 31 -0.15 -7.76 -28.86
C LEU A 31 -0.69 -7.12 -30.14
N TRP A 32 -0.56 -7.80 -31.29
CA TRP A 32 -0.86 -7.20 -32.59
C TRP A 32 -2.26 -6.59 -32.66
N ASP A 33 -3.29 -7.37 -32.30
CA ASP A 33 -4.69 -6.94 -32.33
C ASP A 33 -5.03 -5.78 -31.37
N HIS A 34 -4.19 -5.54 -30.36
CA HIS A 34 -4.44 -4.57 -29.29
C HIS A 34 -3.39 -3.45 -29.21
N TRP A 35 -2.40 -3.46 -30.12
CA TRP A 35 -1.25 -2.57 -30.00
C TRP A 35 -1.66 -1.12 -30.16
N ASP A 36 -2.46 -0.79 -31.17
CA ASP A 36 -2.89 0.58 -31.43
C ASP A 36 -3.76 1.13 -30.31
N GLU A 37 -4.66 0.30 -29.75
CA GLU A 37 -5.46 0.65 -28.57
C GLU A 37 -4.56 0.90 -27.34
N PHE A 38 -3.54 0.06 -27.13
CA PHE A 38 -2.59 0.23 -26.05
C PHE A 38 -1.73 1.49 -26.20
N VAL A 39 -1.28 1.81 -27.41
CA VAL A 39 -0.57 3.06 -27.71
C VAL A 39 -1.48 4.24 -27.43
N ALA A 40 -2.71 4.24 -27.95
CA ALA A 40 -3.68 5.31 -27.72
C ALA A 40 -4.00 5.49 -26.22
N TYR A 41 -4.15 4.40 -25.47
CA TYR A 41 -4.34 4.45 -24.02
C TYR A 41 -3.14 5.08 -23.31
N LYS A 42 -1.90 4.73 -23.71
CA LYS A 42 -0.68 5.22 -23.07
C LYS A 42 -0.33 6.66 -23.44
N THR A 43 -0.59 7.09 -24.67
CA THR A 43 -0.26 8.44 -25.15
C THR A 43 -1.43 9.42 -25.03
N GLY A 44 -2.64 8.92 -24.84
CA GLY A 44 -3.83 9.74 -24.62
C GLY A 44 -3.73 10.59 -23.37
N GLN A 45 -4.40 11.75 -23.41
CA GLN A 45 -4.36 12.75 -22.33
C GLN A 45 -4.74 12.17 -20.97
N GLN A 46 -5.77 11.32 -20.91
CA GLN A 46 -6.21 10.67 -19.68
C GLN A 46 -5.13 9.72 -19.11
N GLY A 47 -4.50 8.91 -19.96
CA GLY A 47 -3.45 7.98 -19.54
C GLY A 47 -2.22 8.70 -18.99
N GLN A 48 -1.79 9.76 -19.68
CA GLN A 48 -0.68 10.62 -19.24
C GLN A 48 -1.01 11.34 -17.93
N ALA A 49 -2.20 11.93 -17.81
CA ALA A 49 -2.63 12.61 -16.57
C ALA A 49 -2.70 11.65 -15.38
N MET A 50 -3.18 10.41 -15.59
CA MET A 50 -3.19 9.37 -14.56
C MET A 50 -1.76 9.00 -14.15
N MET A 51 -0.85 8.86 -15.10
CA MET A 51 0.55 8.51 -14.83
C MET A 51 1.25 9.60 -14.01
N GLU A 52 1.13 10.87 -14.40
CA GLU A 52 1.73 11.98 -13.66
C GLU A 52 1.15 12.10 -12.25
N ARG A 53 -0.18 11.99 -12.10
CA ARG A 53 -0.81 11.97 -10.77
C ARG A 53 -0.28 10.83 -9.91
N ASN A 54 -0.14 9.64 -10.47
CA ASN A 54 0.37 8.48 -9.73
C ASN A 54 1.84 8.66 -9.33
N LYS A 55 2.65 9.26 -10.20
CA LYS A 55 4.05 9.60 -9.92
C LYS A 55 4.16 10.61 -8.79
N GLU A 56 3.36 11.67 -8.82
CA GLU A 56 3.30 12.67 -7.74
C GLU A 56 2.84 12.04 -6.42
N ASN A 57 1.80 11.20 -6.45
CA ASN A 57 1.28 10.52 -5.26
C ASN A 57 2.32 9.57 -4.67
N ALA A 58 3.06 8.84 -5.52
CA ALA A 58 4.14 7.97 -5.09
C ALA A 58 5.29 8.79 -4.46
N ALA A 59 5.65 9.92 -5.05
CA ALA A 59 6.69 10.81 -4.51
C ALA A 59 6.32 11.42 -3.14
N LYS A 60 5.02 11.67 -2.91
CA LYS A 60 4.50 12.18 -1.62
C LYS A 60 4.44 11.10 -0.53
N LYS A 61 4.57 9.81 -0.88
CA LYS A 61 4.43 8.71 0.07
C LYS A 61 5.65 8.62 0.98
N LYS A 62 5.52 9.16 2.20
CA LYS A 62 6.57 9.10 3.24
C LYS A 62 6.74 7.71 3.86
N TYR A 63 5.63 7.02 4.12
CA TYR A 63 5.61 5.72 4.80
C TYR A 63 5.14 4.63 3.83
N HIS A 64 5.96 3.58 3.69
CA HIS A 64 5.68 2.45 2.82
C HIS A 64 5.20 1.26 3.66
N HIS A 65 4.06 0.68 3.30
CA HIS A 65 3.58 -0.55 3.91
C HIS A 65 4.29 -1.77 3.30
N HIS A 66 4.29 -2.88 4.04
CA HIS A 66 4.89 -4.16 3.62
C HIS A 66 3.85 -5.15 3.04
N LEU A 67 2.64 -4.67 2.78
CA LEU A 67 1.53 -5.44 2.23
C LEU A 67 1.56 -5.53 0.69
N VAL A 68 1.02 -6.63 0.16
CA VAL A 68 0.81 -6.86 -1.29
C VAL A 68 -0.58 -6.32 -1.71
N SER A 69 -0.97 -6.43 -2.99
CA SER A 69 -2.25 -5.87 -3.51
C SER A 69 -3.52 -6.37 -2.80
N GLY A 70 -3.48 -7.56 -2.19
CA GLY A 70 -4.53 -8.10 -1.32
C GLY A 70 -4.11 -8.18 0.15
N GLY A 71 -3.07 -7.44 0.53
CA GLY A 71 -2.38 -7.70 1.79
C GLY A 71 -3.22 -7.40 3.02
N TYR A 72 -4.13 -6.42 2.97
CA TYR A 72 -5.02 -6.14 4.11
C TYR A 72 -5.99 -7.29 4.37
N SER A 73 -6.67 -7.82 3.35
CA SER A 73 -7.62 -8.92 3.56
C SER A 73 -6.96 -10.19 4.07
N VAL A 74 -5.68 -10.41 3.75
CA VAL A 74 -4.89 -11.54 4.25
C VAL A 74 -4.29 -11.27 5.64
N ALA A 75 -3.92 -10.02 5.94
CA ALA A 75 -3.23 -9.67 7.18
C ALA A 75 -4.18 -9.35 8.34
N MET A 76 -5.35 -8.77 8.07
CA MET A 76 -6.33 -8.39 9.09
C MET A 76 -6.69 -9.55 10.02
N PRO A 77 -7.05 -10.76 9.53
CA PRO A 77 -7.37 -11.88 10.42
C PRO A 77 -6.21 -12.26 11.34
N LYS A 78 -4.96 -12.13 10.87
CA LYS A 78 -3.77 -12.45 11.68
C LYS A 78 -3.54 -11.43 12.79
N TRP A 79 -3.80 -10.15 12.51
CA TRP A 79 -3.70 -9.09 13.51
C TRP A 79 -4.83 -9.16 14.53
N GLU A 80 -6.04 -9.50 14.08
CA GLU A 80 -7.19 -9.73 14.97
C GLU A 80 -6.96 -10.94 15.87
N GLU A 81 -6.42 -12.04 15.34
CA GLU A 81 -6.02 -13.22 16.13
C GLU A 81 -4.92 -12.87 17.16
N MET A 82 -3.93 -12.07 16.75
CA MET A 82 -2.90 -11.57 17.66
C MET A 82 -3.50 -10.75 18.81
N GLU A 83 -4.41 -9.82 18.52
CA GLU A 83 -5.08 -9.02 19.56
C GLU A 83 -5.97 -9.88 20.46
N ALA A 84 -6.71 -10.84 19.88
CA ALA A 84 -7.53 -11.79 20.65
C ALA A 84 -6.67 -12.61 21.62
N SER A 85 -5.46 -13.04 21.20
CA SER A 85 -4.54 -13.78 22.06
C SER A 85 -3.98 -12.94 23.23
N LEU A 86 -3.92 -11.62 23.10
CA LEU A 86 -3.55 -10.72 24.20
C LEU A 86 -4.72 -10.58 25.17
N LEU A 87 -5.93 -10.38 24.65
CA LEU A 87 -7.15 -10.28 25.45
C LEU A 87 -7.40 -11.56 26.25
N GLU A 88 -7.16 -12.75 25.69
CA GLU A 88 -7.26 -14.03 26.40
C GLU A 88 -6.30 -14.11 27.60
N LYS A 89 -5.14 -13.45 27.51
CA LYS A 89 -4.15 -13.36 28.59
C LYS A 89 -4.46 -12.23 29.58
N GLY A 90 -5.57 -11.51 29.40
CA GLY A 90 -5.92 -10.35 30.22
C GLY A 90 -5.10 -9.09 29.91
N ILE A 91 -4.45 -9.04 28.75
CA ILE A 91 -3.64 -7.91 28.30
C ILE A 91 -4.48 -7.08 27.31
N GLU A 92 -4.78 -5.84 27.67
CA GLU A 92 -5.47 -4.90 26.77
C GLU A 92 -4.46 -4.31 25.77
N PRO A 93 -4.62 -4.53 24.46
CA PRO A 93 -3.70 -3.97 23.47
C PRO A 93 -3.85 -2.45 23.38
N ALA A 94 -2.74 -1.72 23.24
CA ALA A 94 -2.76 -0.25 23.15
C ALA A 94 -3.59 0.29 21.97
N THR A 95 -3.82 -0.53 20.95
CA THR A 95 -4.67 -0.25 19.79
C THR A 95 -6.17 -0.38 20.08
N ALA A 96 -6.59 -0.95 21.21
CA ALA A 96 -7.99 -1.26 21.52
C ALA A 96 -8.92 -0.04 21.50
N LYS A 97 -8.40 1.14 21.89
CA LYS A 97 -9.18 2.39 21.98
C LYS A 97 -9.25 3.16 20.66
N GLY A 98 -8.42 2.78 19.68
CA GLY A 98 -8.30 3.49 18.40
C GLY A 98 -9.25 2.94 17.33
N PRO A 99 -9.57 3.73 16.29
CA PRO A 99 -10.31 3.23 15.14
C PRO A 99 -9.53 2.12 14.40
N ASP A 100 -10.25 1.13 13.87
CA ASP A 100 -9.66 0.00 13.13
C ASP A 100 -8.72 0.44 11.99
N ARG A 101 -9.07 1.53 11.29
CA ARG A 101 -8.24 2.06 10.21
C ARG A 101 -6.84 2.47 10.69
N SER A 102 -6.76 3.11 11.86
CA SER A 102 -5.51 3.53 12.47
C SER A 102 -4.69 2.32 12.91
N LYS A 103 -5.35 1.35 13.57
CA LYS A 103 -4.78 0.06 13.97
C LYS A 103 -4.16 -0.69 12.79
N PHE A 104 -4.93 -0.92 11.72
CA PHE A 104 -4.44 -1.67 10.58
C PHE A 104 -3.38 -0.92 9.77
N TRP A 105 -3.45 0.42 9.73
CA TRP A 105 -2.36 1.22 9.18
C TRP A 105 -1.06 0.99 9.97
N TYR A 106 -1.12 1.02 11.30
CA TYR A 106 0.04 0.82 12.17
C TYR A 106 0.70 -0.54 11.91
N TYR A 107 -0.08 -1.62 11.88
CA TYR A 107 0.45 -2.95 11.59
C TYR A 107 0.97 -3.10 10.15
N ALA A 108 0.30 -2.52 9.17
CA ALA A 108 0.72 -2.57 7.77
C ALA A 108 2.10 -1.94 7.53
N HIS A 109 2.52 -1.02 8.39
CA HIS A 109 3.81 -0.31 8.31
C HIS A 109 4.86 -0.83 9.31
N GLY A 110 4.65 -2.05 9.85
CA GLY A 110 5.64 -2.72 10.70
C GLY A 110 5.51 -2.41 12.19
N GLY A 111 4.44 -1.75 12.61
CA GLY A 111 4.07 -1.67 14.01
C GLY A 111 3.71 -3.04 14.57
N MET A 112 4.05 -3.29 15.83
CA MET A 112 3.72 -4.50 16.58
C MET A 112 3.22 -4.12 17.97
N LEU A 113 2.70 -5.12 18.69
CA LEU A 113 2.39 -5.02 20.10
C LEU A 113 3.40 -5.82 20.92
N ASN A 114 3.77 -5.30 22.09
CA ASN A 114 4.54 -6.03 23.07
C ASN A 114 3.69 -7.18 23.64
N PRO A 115 4.15 -8.44 23.58
CA PRO A 115 3.37 -9.58 24.07
C PRO A 115 3.18 -9.63 25.59
N VAL A 116 3.92 -8.82 26.36
CA VAL A 116 3.87 -8.81 27.83
C VAL A 116 2.82 -7.84 28.36
N ASP A 117 2.69 -6.66 27.76
CA ASP A 117 1.87 -5.56 28.28
C ASP A 117 0.95 -4.91 27.24
N GLY A 118 1.00 -5.34 25.97
CA GLY A 118 0.17 -4.80 24.90
C GLY A 118 0.59 -3.42 24.40
N SER A 119 1.72 -2.88 24.84
CA SER A 119 2.23 -1.57 24.40
C SER A 119 2.68 -1.57 22.93
N LEU A 120 2.69 -0.38 22.31
CA LEU A 120 3.13 -0.22 20.92
C LEU A 120 4.65 -0.40 20.79
N VAL A 121 5.07 -1.29 19.90
CA VAL A 121 6.47 -1.51 19.51
C VAL A 121 6.65 -1.21 18.02
N PHE A 122 7.52 -0.25 17.69
CA PHE A 122 7.75 0.16 16.31
C PHE A 122 9.19 0.59 16.06
N SER A 123 9.61 0.54 14.78
CA SER A 123 10.92 0.98 14.35
C SER A 123 11.00 2.51 14.19
N ASP A 124 12.22 3.03 14.06
CA ASP A 124 12.46 4.47 13.82
C ASP A 124 11.78 4.99 12.54
N GLN A 125 11.57 4.11 11.55
CA GLN A 125 10.97 4.49 10.26
C GLN A 125 9.54 5.03 10.40
N ILE A 126 8.79 4.56 11.41
CA ILE A 126 7.41 4.98 11.63
C ILE A 126 7.20 5.70 12.97
N ARG A 127 8.26 5.90 13.77
CA ARG A 127 8.19 6.51 15.11
C ARG A 127 7.40 7.81 15.14
N GLU A 128 7.68 8.74 14.22
CA GLU A 128 6.96 10.02 14.13
C GLU A 128 5.46 9.82 13.85
N ALA A 129 5.13 8.93 12.91
CA ALA A 129 3.74 8.68 12.55
C ALA A 129 2.99 7.90 13.64
N ALA A 130 3.64 6.93 14.28
CA ALA A 130 3.07 6.17 15.38
C ALA A 130 2.75 7.09 16.57
N ASN A 131 3.67 7.97 16.97
CA ASN A 131 3.41 8.95 18.02
C ASN A 131 2.25 9.88 17.67
N ARG A 132 2.24 10.47 16.47
CA ARG A 132 1.14 11.33 16.01
C ARG A 132 -0.21 10.61 15.97
N LEU A 133 -0.20 9.33 15.64
CA LEU A 133 -1.40 8.49 15.64
C LEU A 133 -1.90 8.28 17.08
N THR A 134 -1.01 7.95 18.01
CA THR A 134 -1.35 7.80 19.43
C THR A 134 -1.90 9.11 20.01
N ASP A 135 -1.23 10.24 19.76
CA ASP A 135 -1.69 11.55 20.22
C ASP A 135 -3.07 11.90 19.65
N ALA A 136 -3.32 11.59 18.38
CA ALA A 136 -4.61 11.84 17.74
C ALA A 136 -5.71 10.93 18.31
N VAL A 137 -5.42 9.66 18.60
CA VAL A 137 -6.37 8.74 19.23
C VAL A 137 -6.71 9.21 20.64
N GLU A 138 -5.72 9.64 21.42
CA GLU A 138 -5.93 10.17 22.76
C GLU A 138 -6.76 11.46 22.74
N ALA A 139 -6.41 12.42 21.88
CA ALA A 139 -7.17 13.66 21.72
C ALA A 139 -8.63 13.40 21.28
N SER A 140 -8.85 12.44 20.38
CA SER A 140 -10.21 12.03 19.98
C SER A 140 -10.99 11.45 21.15
N SER A 141 -10.35 10.60 21.96
CA SER A 141 -10.99 9.99 23.14
C SER A 141 -11.36 11.02 24.21
N GLN A 142 -10.67 12.16 24.24
CA GLN A 142 -10.94 13.29 25.13
C GLN A 142 -11.95 14.30 24.53
N GLY A 143 -12.48 14.05 23.33
CA GLY A 143 -13.47 14.91 22.68
C GLY A 143 -12.90 16.23 22.14
N MET A 144 -11.61 16.26 21.79
CA MET A 144 -10.99 17.46 21.22
C MET A 144 -11.44 17.78 19.79
N PHE A 145 -12.09 16.83 19.09
CA PHE A 145 -12.69 16.99 17.77
C PHE A 145 -13.79 15.96 17.53
#